data_AF-A0A7J5VGN6-F1
#
_entry.id   AF-A0A7J5VGN6-F1
#
_cell.length_a   1.000
_cell.length_b   1.000
_cell.length_c   1.000
_cell.angle_alpha   90.00
_cell.angle_beta   90.00
_cell.angle_gamma   90.00
#
_symmetry.space_group_name_H-M   'P 1'
#
loop_
_entity.id
_entity.type
_entity.pdbx_description
1 polymer ?
#
loop_
_entity_poly.entity_id
_entity_poly.type
_entity_poly.pdbx_seq_one_letter_code
_entity_poly.pdbx_strand_id
1 'polypeptide(L)' 'MKVIAFNGSPRKDGNTTTLIGYLLREIEKEGIETELV' A
#
# COMPACT_ATOMS: atom_id res chain seq x y z
N MET A 1 -4.44 -14.47 4.01
CA MET A 1 -4.33 -13.89 2.64
C MET A 1 -3.39 -12.70 2.73
N LYS A 2 -2.55 -12.46 1.72
CA LYS A 2 -1.59 -11.34 1.71
C LYS A 2 -1.82 -10.48 0.48
N VAL A 3 -1.86 -9.15 0.65
CA VAL A 3 -1.99 -8.17 -0.42
C VAL A 3 -0.65 -7.51 -0.67
N ILE A 4 -0.19 -7.54 -1.92
CA ILE A 4 1.06 -6.89 -2.34
C ILE A 4 0.69 -5.76 -3.29
N ALA A 5 1.00 -4.53 -2.90
CA ALA A 5 0.81 -3.35 -3.73
C ALA A 5 2.13 -2.99 -4.43
N PHE A 6 2.06 -2.72 -5.74
CA PHE A 6 3.19 -2.26 -6.53
C PHE A 6 3.03 -0.78 -6.87
N ASN A 7 3.98 0.04 -6.46
CA ASN A 7 3.97 1.46 -6.77
C ASN A 7 4.73 1.76 -8.08
N GLY A 8 4.00 1.97 -9.16
CA GLY A 8 4.59 2.34 -10.46
C GLY A 8 5.07 3.80 -10.56
N SER A 9 4.89 4.62 -9.53
CA SER A 9 5.34 6.02 -9.55
C SER A 9 6.86 6.11 -9.39
N PRO A 10 7.56 6.93 -10.19
CA PRO A 10 9.00 7.13 -10.04
C PRO A 10 9.36 7.93 -8.77
N ARG A 11 8.35 8.51 -8.09
CA ARG A 11 8.55 9.28 -6.86
C ARG A 11 8.39 8.36 -5.65
N LYS A 12 9.51 8.03 -5.00
CA LYS A 12 9.56 7.15 -3.82
C LYS A 12 8.60 7.57 -2.71
N ASP A 13 8.54 8.86 -2.40
CA ASP A 13 7.68 9.43 -1.35
C ASP A 13 6.64 10.39 -1.94
N GLY A 14 6.14 10.06 -3.13
CA GLY A 14 5.12 10.86 -3.81
C GLY A 14 3.70 10.53 -3.34
N ASN A 15 2.73 11.28 -3.89
CA ASN A 15 1.31 11.09 -3.55
C ASN A 15 0.82 9.64 -3.76
N THR A 16 1.35 8.92 -4.74
CA THR A 16 1.00 7.51 -4.98
C THR A 16 1.37 6.62 -3.80
N THR A 17 2.59 6.75 -3.26
CA THR A 17 3.04 6.04 -2.06
C THR A 17 2.12 6.33 -0.88
N THR A 18 1.81 7.62 -0.69
CA THR A 18 0.94 8.10 0.39
C THR A 18 -0.47 7.51 0.29
N LEU A 19 -1.09 7.56 -0.90
CA LEU A 19 -2.44 7.04 -1.13
C LEU A 19 -2.51 5.52 -1.03
N ILE A 20 -1.49 4.80 -1.53
CA ILE A 20 -1.38 3.35 -1.33
C ILE A 20 -1.30 3.05 0.17
N GLY A 21 -0.52 3.79 0.94
CA GLY A 21 -0.46 3.64 2.40
C GLY A 21 -1.78 3.90 3.13
N TYR A 22 -2.66 4.77 2.61
CA TYR A 22 -4.02 4.91 3.14
C TYR A 22 -4.88 3.68 2.85
N LEU A 23 -4.82 3.15 1.62
CA LEU A 23 -5.54 1.94 1.22
C LEU A 23 -5.09 0.71 2.03
N LEU A 24 -3.78 0.48 2.14
CA LEU A 24 -3.22 -0.68 2.83
C LEU A 24 -3.63 -0.70 4.30
N ARG A 25 -3.62 0.45 4.99
CA ARG A 25 -4.09 0.56 6.37
C ARG A 25 -5.56 0.17 6.55
N GLU A 26 -6.41 0.39 5.55
CA GLU A 26 -7.82 -0.05 5.64
C GLU A 26 -7.92 -1.56 5.48
N ILE A 27 -7.13 -2.14 4.59
CA ILE A 27 -7.06 -3.60 4.38
C ILE A 27 -6.52 -4.31 5.63
N GLU A 28 -5.52 -3.73 6.29
CA GLU A 28 -4.94 -4.28 7.53
C GLU A 28 -5.97 -4.40 8.67
N LYS A 29 -6.99 -3.53 8.73
CA LYS A 29 -8.06 -3.62 9.75
C LYS A 29 -8.90 -4.88 9.64
N GLU A 30 -8.97 -5.47 8.45
CA GLU A 30 -9.65 -6.75 8.21
C GLU A 30 -8.77 -7.96 8.57
N GLY A 31 -7.59 -7.74 9.19
CA GLY A 31 -6.65 -8.79 9.56
C GLY A 31 -5.86 -9.36 8.38
N ILE A 32 -5.80 -8.63 7.26
CA ILE A 32 -5.07 -9.03 6.05
C ILE A 32 -3.68 -8.40 6.08
N GLU A 33 -2.64 -9.22 5.92
CA GLU A 33 -1.26 -8.73 5.83
C GLU A 33 -1.05 -7.96 4.52
N THR A 34 -0.37 -6.82 4.59
CA THR A 34 -0.04 -6.01 3.41
C THR A 34 1.46 -5.75 3.26
N GLU A 35 1.89 -5.56 2.02
CA GLU A 35 3.26 -5.20 1.66
C GLU A 35 3.24 -4.22 0.49
N LEU A 36 4.13 -3.23 0.52
CA LEU A 36 4.33 -2.27 -0.58
C LEU A 36 5.70 -2.51 -1.23
N VAL A 37 5.69 -2.72 -2.54
CA VAL A 37 6.86 -2.93 -3.42
C VAL A 37 7.04 -1.75 -4.38
#